data_AF-A0A392QFT2-F1
#
_entry.id   AF-A0A392QFT2-F1
#
_cell.length_a   1.000
_cell.length_b   1.000
_cell.length_c   1.000
_cell.angle_alpha   90.00
_cell.angle_beta   90.00
_cell.angle_gamma   90.00
#
_symmetry.space_group_name_H-M   'P 1'
#
loop_
_entity.id
_entity.type
_entity.pdbx_description
1 polymer ?
#
loop_
_entity_poly.entity_id
_entity_poly.type
_entity_poly.pdbx_seq_one_letter_code
_entity_poly.pdbx_strand_id
1 'polypeptide(L)'
;VLHLVVDLKEMLLEDLSYAVEDLEDAESFFRVIDRLEKLRSYLSPNQAEMLTEAQAVRRSLTEDGPFINSVIKGSDNLTLIAS
;
A
#
# COMPACT_ATOMS: atom_id res chain seq x y z
N VAL A 1 -16.74 -11.24 -2.27
CA VAL A 1 -15.49 -11.55 -3.01
C VAL A 1 -15.34 -10.65 -4.23
N LEU A 2 -16.25 -10.70 -5.21
CA LEU A 2 -16.19 -9.85 -6.42
C LEU A 2 -16.01 -8.35 -6.15
N HIS A 3 -16.79 -7.76 -5.23
CA HIS A 3 -16.65 -6.33 -4.88
C HIS A 3 -15.26 -6.01 -4.32
N LEU A 4 -14.76 -6.81 -3.38
CA LEU A 4 -13.42 -6.62 -2.79
C LEU A 4 -12.29 -6.76 -3.83
N VAL A 5 -12.47 -7.63 -4.83
CA VAL A 5 -11.51 -7.78 -5.94
C VAL A 5 -11.51 -6.53 -6.83
N VAL A 6 -12.69 -5.94 -7.08
CA VAL A 6 -12.80 -4.67 -7.82
C VAL A 6 -12.17 -3.54 -7.03
N ASP A 7 -12.49 -3.41 -5.74
CA ASP A 7 -11.91 -2.41 -4.84
C ASP A 7 -10.37 -2.50 -4.84
N LEU A 8 -9.82 -3.72 -4.70
CA LEU A 8 -8.38 -3.92 -4.71
C LEU A 8 -7.74 -3.50 -6.03
N LYS A 9 -8.40 -3.80 -7.15
CA LYS A 9 -7.91 -3.44 -8.48
C LYS A 9 -7.90 -1.92 -8.67
N GLU A 10 -8.94 -1.23 -8.23
CA GLU A 10 -9.02 0.23 -8.31
C GLU A 10 -7.93 0.88 -7.44
N MET A 11 -7.76 0.43 -6.20
CA MET A 11 -6.72 0.92 -5.29
C MET A 11 -5.29 0.67 -5.80
N LEU A 12 -5.03 -0.42 -6.53
CA LEU A 12 -3.73 -0.68 -7.15
C LEU A 12 -3.44 0.22 -8.36
N LEU A 13 -4.48 0.83 -8.95
CA LEU A 13 -4.35 1.80 -10.04
C LEU A 13 -4.26 3.23 -9.51
N GLU A 14 -4.60 3.46 -8.23
CA GLU A 14 -4.43 4.74 -7.56
C GLU A 14 -2.96 5.01 -7.24
N ASP A 15 -2.62 6.28 -7.13
CA ASP A 15 -1.29 6.72 -6.73
C ASP A 15 -1.12 6.54 -5.22
N LEU A 16 -0.42 5.47 -4.83
CA LEU A 16 -0.10 5.16 -3.44
C LEU A 16 1.14 5.92 -2.92
N SER A 17 1.68 6.89 -3.65
CA SER A 17 2.84 7.68 -3.19
C SER A 17 2.57 8.44 -1.89
N TYR A 18 1.35 8.93 -1.68
CA TYR A 18 0.93 9.59 -0.43
C TYR A 18 1.05 8.67 0.78
N ALA A 19 0.80 7.36 0.61
CA ALA A 19 0.91 6.37 1.68
C ALA A 19 2.35 6.17 2.19
N VAL A 20 3.35 6.66 1.45
CA VAL A 20 4.75 6.69 1.89
C VAL A 20 4.98 7.79 2.93
N GLU A 21 4.25 8.91 2.82
CA GLU A 21 4.33 10.03 3.76
C GLU A 21 3.50 9.78 5.02
N ASP A 22 2.28 9.28 4.84
CA ASP A 22 1.38 8.86 5.92
C ASP A 22 0.76 7.48 5.64
N LEU A 23 1.15 6.49 6.44
CA LEU A 23 0.67 5.13 6.28
C LEU A 23 -0.84 5.00 6.59
N GLU A 24 -1.45 5.97 7.29
CA GLU A 24 -2.90 6.02 7.50
C GLU A 24 -3.67 6.13 6.18
N ASP A 25 -3.10 6.76 5.15
CA ASP A 25 -3.72 6.87 3.82
C ASP A 25 -3.88 5.50 3.13
N ALA A 26 -3.10 4.49 3.52
CA ALA A 26 -3.21 3.11 3.02
C ALA A 26 -4.13 2.20 3.88
N GLU A 27 -4.82 2.71 4.90
CA GLU A 27 -5.62 1.87 5.81
C GLU A 27 -6.70 1.08 5.03
N SER A 28 -7.40 1.75 4.10
CA SER A 28 -8.42 1.13 3.28
C SER A 28 -7.86 0.00 2.41
N PHE A 29 -6.68 0.20 1.84
CA PHE A 29 -5.97 -0.79 1.06
C PHE A 29 -5.60 -2.03 1.90
N PHE A 30 -5.03 -1.82 3.09
CA PHE A 30 -4.69 -2.92 4.01
C PHE A 30 -5.92 -3.71 4.44
N ARG A 31 -7.03 -3.02 4.71
CA ARG A 31 -8.29 -3.65 5.11
C ARG A 31 -8.88 -4.54 4.01
N VAL A 32 -8.76 -4.12 2.75
CA VAL A 32 -9.21 -4.93 1.60
C VAL A 32 -8.34 -6.17 1.45
N ILE A 33 -7.01 -6.05 1.56
CA ILE A 33 -6.08 -7.19 1.55
C ILE A 33 -6.43 -8.19 2.66
N ASP A 34 -6.61 -7.74 3.90
CA ASP A 34 -6.91 -8.61 5.04
C ASP A 34 -8.23 -9.38 4.85
N ARG A 35 -9.22 -8.74 4.23
CA ARG A 35 -10.51 -9.38 3.91
C ARG A 35 -10.38 -10.39 2.79
N LEU A 36 -9.58 -10.10 1.77
CA LEU A 36 -9.34 -11.01 0.65
C LEU A 36 -8.52 -12.23 1.06
N GLU A 37 -7.54 -12.08 1.95
CA GLU A 37 -6.76 -13.22 2.46
C GLU A 37 -7.66 -14.23 3.21
N LYS A 38 -8.61 -13.74 4.02
CA LYS A 38 -9.62 -14.60 4.68
C LYS A 38 -10.52 -15.34 3.70
N LEU A 39 -10.65 -14.82 2.47
CA LEU A 39 -11.49 -15.36 1.40
C LEU A 39 -10.69 -16.02 0.28
N ARG A 40 -9.39 -16.29 0.50
CA ARG A 40 -8.45 -16.74 -0.53
C ARG A 40 -8.92 -18.00 -1.28
N SER A 41 -9.60 -18.92 -0.61
CA SER A 41 -10.16 -20.14 -1.23
C SER A 41 -11.26 -19.87 -2.26
N TYR A 42 -11.84 -18.67 -2.27
CA TYR A 42 -12.88 -18.25 -3.20
C TYR A 42 -12.35 -17.41 -4.37
N LEU A 43 -11.04 -17.16 -4.41
CA LEU A 43 -10.41 -16.38 -5.48
C LEU A 43 -10.08 -17.29 -6.65
N SER A 44 -10.29 -16.79 -7.86
CA SER A 44 -9.70 -17.40 -9.04
C SER A 44 -8.16 -17.29 -8.99
N PRO A 45 -7.42 -18.10 -9.76
CA PRO A 45 -5.96 -18.02 -9.79
C PRO A 45 -5.42 -16.60 -10.02
N ASN A 46 -5.97 -15.88 -11.00
CA ASN A 46 -5.55 -14.50 -11.31
C ASN A 46 -5.86 -13.52 -10.16
N GLN A 47 -6.96 -13.72 -9.44
CA GLN A 47 -7.31 -12.88 -8.29
C GLN A 47 -6.40 -13.17 -7.09
N ALA A 48 -5.99 -14.42 -6.89
CA ALA A 48 -5.04 -14.80 -5.86
C ALA A 48 -3.62 -14.29 -6.17
N GLU A 49 -3.24 -14.25 -7.44
CA GLU A 49 -1.99 -13.62 -7.90
C GLU A 49 -2.01 -12.11 -7.63
N MET A 50 -3.08 -11.41 -8.00
CA MET A 50 -3.25 -9.98 -7.70
C MET A 50 -3.19 -9.69 -6.18
N LEU A 51 -3.78 -10.55 -5.34
CA LEU A 51 -3.65 -10.44 -3.88
C LEU A 51 -2.19 -10.61 -3.42
N THR A 52 -1.43 -11.49 -4.07
CA THR A 52 -0.01 -11.69 -3.77
C THR A 52 0.82 -10.45 -4.11
N GLU A 53 0.55 -9.81 -5.25
CA GLU A 53 1.17 -8.52 -5.63
C GLU A 53 0.79 -7.41 -4.65
N ALA A 54 -0.48 -7.31 -4.28
CA ALA A 54 -0.94 -6.33 -3.28
C ALA A 54 -0.26 -6.53 -1.92
N GLN A 55 0.00 -7.77 -1.50
CA GLN A 55 0.77 -8.08 -0.30
C GLN A 55 2.25 -7.67 -0.42
N ALA A 56 2.84 -7.69 -1.62
CA ALA A 56 4.17 -7.16 -1.84
C ALA A 56 4.19 -5.63 -1.71
N VAL A 57 3.20 -4.94 -2.28
CA VAL A 57 3.04 -3.48 -2.12
C VAL A 57 2.86 -3.10 -0.65
N ARG A 58 1.97 -3.79 0.08
CA ARG A 58 1.79 -3.60 1.53
C ARG A 58 3.10 -3.74 2.29
N ARG A 59 3.89 -4.78 2.00
CA ARG A 59 5.20 -4.99 2.66
C ARG A 59 6.15 -3.84 2.38
N SER A 60 6.27 -3.41 1.13
CA SER A 60 7.14 -2.27 0.78
C SER A 60 6.69 -0.98 1.49
N LEU A 61 5.38 -0.69 1.56
CA LEU A 61 4.88 0.45 2.33
C LEU A 61 5.23 0.36 3.83
N THR A 62 5.13 -0.83 4.43
CA THR A 62 5.41 -1.01 5.87
C THR A 62 6.90 -1.08 6.21
N GLU A 63 7.72 -1.64 5.32
CA GLU A 63 9.14 -1.91 5.55
C GLU A 63 10.02 -0.78 5.02
N ASP A 64 9.73 -0.29 3.80
CA ASP A 64 10.52 0.75 3.12
C ASP A 64 9.94 2.16 3.32
N GLY A 65 8.62 2.28 3.51
CA GLY A 65 7.93 3.57 3.72
C GLY A 65 8.54 4.42 4.84
N PRO A 66 8.80 3.87 6.05
CA PRO A 66 9.43 4.62 7.13
C PRO A 66 10.82 5.18 6.79
N PHE A 67 11.60 4.43 6.01
CA PHE A 67 12.90 4.88 5.53
C PHE A 67 12.75 6.05 4.55
N ILE A 68 11.88 5.92 3.55
CA ILE A 68 11.63 6.99 2.57
C ILE A 68 11.14 8.27 3.26
N ASN A 69 10.18 8.15 4.20
CA ASN A 69 9.66 9.27 4.98
C ASN A 69 10.77 9.96 5.80
N SER A 70 11.69 9.19 6.40
CA SER A 70 12.82 9.73 7.15
C SER A 70 13.81 10.50 6.26
N VAL A 71 14.03 10.05 5.01
CA VAL A 71 14.85 10.76 4.03
C VAL A 71 14.21 12.07 3.59
N ILE A 72 12.89 12.07 3.30
CA ILE A 72 12.14 13.28 2.92
C ILE A 72 12.23 14.33 4.04
N LYS A 73 11.90 13.94 5.28
CA LYS A 73 12.00 14.83 6.45
C LYS A 73 13.42 15.34 6.68
N GLY A 74 14.43 14.48 6.49
CA GLY A 74 15.83 14.86 6.55
C GLY A 74 16.18 15.92 5.50
N SER A 75 15.72 15.74 4.26
CA SER A 75 15.93 16.68 3.16
C SER A 75 15.29 18.04 3.45
N ASP A 76 14.03 18.08 3.89
CA ASP A 76 13.33 19.33 4.20
C ASP A 76 14.04 20.12 5.31
N ASN A 77 14.50 19.42 6.34
CA ASN A 77 15.28 20.02 7.43
C ASN A 77 16.60 20.60 6.91
N LEU A 78 17.30 19.92 5.99
CA LEU A 78 18.54 20.42 5.39
C LEU A 78 18.30 21.67 4.55
N THR A 79 17.22 21.70 3.76
CA THR A 79 16.82 22.88 2.99
C THR A 79 16.55 24.08 3.91
N LEU A 80 15.93 23.84 5.06
CA LEU A 80 15.61 24.88 6.04
C LEU A 80 16.85 25.42 6.76
N ILE A 81 17.86 24.58 7.00
CA ILE A 81 19.15 25.00 7.59
C ILE A 81 20.04 25.74 6.58
N ALA A 82 19.95 25.39 5.30
CA ALA A 82 20.74 25.99 4.22
C ALA A 82 20.16 27.33 3.71
N SER A 83 18.98 27.73 4.18
CA SER A 83 18.30 28.99 3.84
C SER A 83 18.60 30.09 4.86
#